data_AF-A0A8T2LLI4-F1
#
_entry.id   AF-A0A8T2LLI4-F1
#
_cell.length_a   1.000
_cell.length_b   1.000
_cell.length_c   1.000
_cell.angle_alpha   90.00
_cell.angle_beta   90.00
_cell.angle_gamma   90.00
#
_symmetry.space_group_name_H-M   'P 1'
#
loop_
_entity.id
_entity.type
_entity.pdbx_description
1 polymer ?
#
loop_
_entity_poly.entity_id
_entity_poly.type
_entity_poly.pdbx_seq_one_letter_code
_entity_poly.pdbx_strand_id
1 'polypeptide(L)'
;MMVPLLCCLLLGALSAEAKVVQNFDGCQHYFYKDQEPIGMDQNTVQICQKCIDTPYDVHFATLYSPYHKIPLYSAYYFNPGAPSRAERKEWFIEPMLSGGTNDYMERETLHMDEKDQAVNADYIGSGYDRGHLNPRFFQTGFGRDATFTLTNAAPMDPCFNRIHWYQWEAATKKFLEKLTTKYQKELKLKVTEDPPQKVFIITGTVPQKDERMPPLKRVTIPSVVWTAVCVHRFTAEEKSLSFGYMGANRADNFIHMMSIPDMEGELTKLYGTAIKIFKDDCRSEKFKTVQEEYMDILKKTDTHDD
;
A
#
# COMPACT_ATOMS: atom_id res chain seq x y z
N MET A 1 -36.14 37.03 47.71
CA MET A 1 -34.67 37.07 47.54
C MET A 1 -34.31 35.96 46.57
N MET A 2 -33.99 36.33 45.33
CA MET A 2 -33.70 35.40 44.23
C MET A 2 -32.24 34.93 44.29
N VAL A 3 -32.05 33.63 44.14
CA VAL A 3 -30.75 32.95 43.93
C VAL A 3 -30.28 33.19 42.50
N PRO A 4 -28.98 33.38 42.24
CA PRO A 4 -28.38 32.96 41.00
C PRO A 4 -27.49 31.74 41.25
N LEU A 5 -27.94 30.62 40.69
CA LEU A 5 -27.22 29.37 40.55
C LEU A 5 -26.10 29.65 39.53
N LEU A 6 -24.83 29.60 39.96
CA LEU A 6 -23.69 29.72 39.07
C LEU A 6 -23.53 28.38 38.33
N CYS A 7 -24.29 28.20 37.25
CA CYS A 7 -24.08 27.11 36.30
C CYS A 7 -22.80 27.40 35.50
N CYS A 8 -21.66 26.92 35.99
CA CYS A 8 -20.45 26.78 35.19
C CYS A 8 -20.70 25.71 34.12
N LEU A 9 -21.17 26.15 32.95
CA LEU A 9 -21.15 25.37 31.72
C LEU A 9 -19.68 25.12 31.37
N LEU A 10 -19.17 23.95 31.77
CA LEU A 10 -17.99 23.35 31.15
C LEU A 10 -18.37 23.00 29.71
N LEU A 11 -18.28 23.98 28.81
CA LEU A 11 -18.11 23.75 27.39
C LEU A 11 -16.75 23.08 27.22
N GLY A 12 -16.72 21.76 27.45
CA GLY A 12 -15.64 20.92 26.96
C GLY A 12 -15.65 21.08 25.44
N ALA A 13 -14.74 21.90 24.94
CA ALA A 13 -14.34 21.84 23.55
C ALA A 13 -13.79 20.43 23.34
N LEU A 14 -14.65 19.52 22.88
CA LEU A 14 -14.21 18.36 22.14
C LEU A 14 -13.60 18.94 20.87
N SER A 15 -12.30 19.25 20.95
CA SER A 15 -11.46 19.32 19.77
C SER A 15 -11.68 17.99 19.06
N ALA A 16 -12.45 18.00 17.97
CA ALA A 16 -12.49 16.90 17.05
C ALA A 16 -11.09 16.83 16.43
N GLU A 17 -10.18 16.10 17.08
CA GLU A 17 -8.97 15.63 16.42
C GLU A 17 -9.46 14.76 15.26
N ALA A 18 -9.27 15.24 14.03
CA ALA A 18 -9.46 14.46 12.82
C ALA A 18 -8.76 13.12 13.01
N LYS A 19 -9.44 11.97 12.79
CA LYS A 19 -8.85 10.66 13.13
C LYS A 19 -7.80 10.22 12.09
N VAL A 20 -6.66 10.91 12.12
CA VAL A 20 -5.35 10.29 11.94
C VAL A 20 -5.23 9.28 13.07
N VAL A 21 -5.11 8.00 12.72
CA VAL A 21 -5.02 6.97 13.75
C VAL A 21 -3.62 6.99 14.36
N GLN A 22 -3.53 6.66 15.64
CA GLN A 22 -2.24 6.32 16.26
C GLN A 22 -2.06 4.81 16.17
N ASN A 23 -0.87 4.36 15.77
CA ASN A 23 -0.48 2.95 15.62
C ASN A 23 -1.47 2.13 14.75
N PHE A 24 -1.99 2.71 13.66
CA PHE A 24 -2.99 2.09 12.78
C PHE A 24 -4.22 1.51 13.51
N ASP A 25 -4.68 2.15 14.59
CA ASP A 25 -5.87 1.72 15.33
C ASP A 25 -7.09 1.51 14.42
N GLY A 26 -7.53 0.24 14.31
CA GLY A 26 -8.63 -0.19 13.46
C GLY A 26 -8.21 -0.88 12.16
N CYS A 27 -6.91 -0.87 11.82
CA CYS A 27 -6.38 -1.54 10.64
C CYS A 27 -5.04 -2.24 10.86
N GLN A 28 -4.61 -2.44 12.12
CA GLN A 28 -3.36 -3.15 12.42
C GLN A 28 -3.28 -4.58 11.84
N HIS A 29 -4.43 -5.22 11.62
CA HIS A 29 -4.52 -6.57 11.08
C HIS A 29 -3.90 -6.70 9.68
N TYR A 30 -3.81 -5.61 8.90
CA TYR A 30 -3.11 -5.63 7.61
C TYR A 30 -1.60 -5.82 7.71
N PHE A 31 -1.03 -5.77 8.91
CA PHE A 31 0.38 -6.00 9.16
C PHE A 31 0.62 -7.40 9.73
N TYR A 32 1.73 -8.02 9.31
CA TYR A 32 2.09 -9.34 9.82
C TYR A 32 2.33 -9.29 11.33
N LYS A 33 1.64 -10.15 12.09
CA LYS A 33 1.64 -10.15 13.57
C LYS A 33 1.27 -8.79 14.18
N ASP A 34 0.43 -8.01 13.49
CA ASP A 34 -0.03 -6.68 13.89
C ASP A 34 1.13 -5.68 14.15
N GLN A 35 2.26 -5.85 13.46
CA GLN A 35 3.43 -4.96 13.58
C GLN A 35 3.69 -4.19 12.29
N GLU A 36 3.48 -2.88 12.34
CA GLU A 36 3.78 -1.95 11.25
C GLU A 36 5.28 -1.88 10.93
N PRO A 37 5.65 -1.56 9.67
CA PRO A 37 7.01 -1.18 9.34
C PRO A 37 7.49 0.02 10.16
N ILE A 38 8.76 0.01 10.57
CA ILE A 38 9.40 1.11 11.30
C ILE A 38 10.58 1.69 10.53
N GLY A 39 10.94 2.93 10.89
CA GLY A 39 12.13 3.61 10.39
C GLY A 39 11.89 4.55 9.21
N MET A 40 10.65 4.84 8.84
CA MET A 40 10.33 5.86 7.83
C MET A 40 10.10 7.23 8.49
N ASP A 41 9.85 8.28 7.69
CA ASP A 41 9.62 9.65 8.16
C ASP A 41 8.59 9.70 9.31
N GLN A 42 8.86 10.49 10.33
CA GLN A 42 7.97 10.67 11.48
C GLN A 42 6.86 11.69 11.20
N ASN A 43 7.02 12.57 10.20
CA ASN A 43 6.01 13.55 9.78
C ASN A 43 4.99 12.94 8.80
N THR A 44 4.43 11.80 9.20
CA THR A 44 3.48 11.02 8.40
C THR A 44 2.14 10.94 9.07
N VAL A 45 1.11 10.67 8.27
CA VAL A 45 -0.23 10.33 8.74
C VAL A 45 -0.49 8.86 8.46
N GLN A 46 -1.06 8.17 9.44
CA GLN A 46 -1.50 6.79 9.32
C GLN A 46 -2.99 6.79 8.95
N ILE A 47 -3.34 6.05 7.91
CA ILE A 47 -4.68 6.04 7.32
C ILE A 47 -5.18 4.61 7.24
N CYS A 48 -6.33 4.34 7.85
CA CYS A 48 -7.10 3.12 7.59
C CYS A 48 -8.08 3.41 6.46
N GLN A 49 -7.84 2.81 5.30
CA GLN A 49 -8.45 3.21 4.03
C GLN A 49 -9.88 2.69 3.93
N LYS A 50 -10.87 3.59 4.02
CA LYS A 50 -12.31 3.30 3.90
C LYS A 50 -12.86 4.02 2.68
N CYS A 51 -13.87 3.47 2.00
CA CYS A 51 -14.44 4.05 0.78
C CYS A 51 -15.88 4.50 0.98
N ILE A 52 -16.33 5.59 0.34
CA ILE A 52 -17.70 6.11 0.44
C ILE A 52 -18.80 5.05 0.20
N ASP A 53 -18.56 4.05 -0.67
CA ASP A 53 -19.54 2.98 -0.92
C ASP A 53 -19.63 1.95 0.21
N THR A 54 -18.62 1.91 1.07
CA THR A 54 -18.46 0.99 2.21
C THR A 54 -17.78 1.74 3.38
N PRO A 55 -18.42 2.79 3.91
CA PRO A 55 -17.77 3.75 4.81
C PRO A 55 -17.42 3.17 6.19
N TYR A 56 -17.88 1.94 6.48
CA TYR A 56 -17.56 1.21 7.70
C TYR A 56 -16.50 0.12 7.50
N ASP A 57 -16.19 -0.24 6.25
CA ASP A 57 -15.22 -1.28 5.94
C ASP A 57 -13.85 -0.67 5.67
N VAL A 58 -12.84 -1.17 6.37
CA VAL A 58 -11.45 -0.87 6.06
C VAL A 58 -10.96 -1.85 4.99
N HIS A 59 -10.30 -1.32 3.97
CA HIS A 59 -9.83 -2.11 2.83
C HIS A 59 -8.32 -2.35 2.82
N PHE A 60 -7.53 -1.44 3.39
CA PHE A 60 -6.07 -1.54 3.56
C PHE A 60 -5.56 -0.44 4.51
N ALA A 61 -4.27 -0.44 4.82
CA ALA A 61 -3.61 0.60 5.61
C ALA A 61 -2.59 1.37 4.76
N THR A 62 -2.42 2.66 5.01
CA THR A 62 -1.45 3.51 4.30
C THR A 62 -0.70 4.41 5.28
N LEU A 63 0.63 4.42 5.21
CA LEU A 63 1.46 5.47 5.79
C LEU A 63 1.72 6.53 4.74
N TYR A 64 1.16 7.72 4.93
CA TYR A 64 1.20 8.80 3.96
C TYR A 64 2.05 9.95 4.45
N SER A 65 2.84 10.57 3.56
CA SER A 65 3.60 11.77 3.88
C SER A 65 2.89 13.00 3.32
N PRO A 66 2.28 13.88 4.14
CA PRO A 66 1.73 15.16 3.68
C PRO A 66 2.80 16.06 3.06
N TYR A 67 4.03 15.97 3.57
CA TYR A 67 5.17 16.68 3.01
C TYR A 67 5.53 16.19 1.60
N HIS A 68 5.55 14.89 1.34
CA HIS A 68 5.86 14.41 -0.01
C HIS A 68 4.63 14.32 -0.93
N LYS A 69 3.42 14.33 -0.36
CA LYS A 69 2.14 14.03 -1.01
C LYS A 69 2.09 12.68 -1.70
N ILE A 70 2.82 11.71 -1.16
CA ILE A 70 2.84 10.32 -1.64
C ILE A 70 2.80 9.37 -0.44
N PRO A 71 2.25 8.15 -0.63
CA PRO A 71 2.39 7.10 0.36
C PRO A 71 3.83 6.61 0.46
N LEU A 72 4.34 6.53 1.70
CA LEU A 72 5.60 5.83 1.98
C LEU A 72 5.38 4.31 1.90
N TYR A 73 4.20 3.85 2.32
CA TYR A 73 3.70 2.51 1.98
C TYR A 73 2.19 2.38 2.06
N SER A 74 1.66 1.35 1.40
CA SER A 74 0.36 0.74 1.66
C SER A 74 0.54 -0.73 2.04
N ALA A 75 -0.13 -1.17 3.10
CA ALA A 75 -0.15 -2.55 3.59
C ALA A 75 -1.54 -3.16 3.38
N TYR A 76 -1.58 -4.33 2.76
CA TYR A 76 -2.82 -4.97 2.32
C TYR A 76 -2.66 -6.49 2.26
N TYR A 77 -3.80 -7.18 2.17
CA TYR A 77 -3.80 -8.61 1.87
C TYR A 77 -3.85 -8.86 0.38
N PHE A 78 -3.26 -9.97 -0.05
CA PHE A 78 -3.58 -10.54 -1.36
C PHE A 78 -4.96 -11.20 -1.29
N ASN A 79 -5.90 -10.71 -2.09
CA ASN A 79 -7.26 -11.24 -2.16
C ASN A 79 -7.72 -11.35 -3.62
N PRO A 80 -7.13 -12.29 -4.40
CA PRO A 80 -7.48 -12.48 -5.80
C PRO A 80 -8.83 -13.19 -5.91
N GLY A 81 -9.91 -12.41 -6.03
CA GLY A 81 -11.22 -12.95 -6.40
C GLY A 81 -11.48 -12.84 -7.91
N ALA A 82 -12.52 -13.53 -8.39
CA ALA A 82 -13.06 -13.28 -9.72
C ALA A 82 -13.39 -11.78 -9.87
N PRO A 83 -13.14 -11.17 -11.04
CA PRO A 83 -13.46 -9.76 -11.26
C PRO A 83 -14.97 -9.57 -11.15
N SER A 84 -15.41 -9.03 -10.01
CA SER A 84 -16.83 -8.85 -9.69
C SER A 84 -17.35 -7.45 -10.04
N ARG A 85 -16.45 -6.50 -10.35
CA ARG A 85 -16.80 -5.12 -10.68
C ARG A 85 -15.97 -4.55 -11.82
N ALA A 86 -16.66 -3.76 -12.66
CA ALA A 86 -16.05 -2.93 -13.69
C ALA A 86 -15.00 -1.98 -13.07
N GLU A 87 -14.07 -1.52 -13.89
CA GLU A 87 -13.05 -0.58 -13.44
C GLU A 87 -13.65 0.78 -13.08
N ARG A 88 -13.38 1.23 -11.85
CA ARG A 88 -13.57 2.62 -11.45
C ARG A 88 -12.53 3.47 -12.18
N LYS A 89 -12.96 4.55 -12.82
CA LYS A 89 -12.08 5.48 -13.54
C LYS A 89 -11.76 6.74 -12.74
N GLU A 90 -12.48 6.95 -11.64
CA GLU A 90 -12.39 8.16 -10.82
C GLU A 90 -11.44 7.92 -9.65
N TRP A 91 -10.56 8.89 -9.40
CA TRP A 91 -9.63 8.89 -8.27
C TRP A 91 -10.17 9.75 -7.14
N PHE A 92 -10.14 9.19 -5.94
CA PHE A 92 -10.63 9.81 -4.72
C PHE A 92 -9.48 10.41 -3.92
N ILE A 93 -9.87 11.19 -2.91
CA ILE A 93 -8.97 11.83 -1.95
C ILE A 93 -9.50 11.60 -0.53
N GLU A 94 -8.69 11.88 0.49
CA GLU A 94 -9.06 11.77 1.89
C GLU A 94 -9.57 13.10 2.43
N PRO A 95 -10.86 13.27 2.73
CA PRO A 95 -11.39 14.55 3.20
C PRO A 95 -10.70 15.09 4.45
N MET A 96 -10.33 14.20 5.38
CA MET A 96 -9.62 14.55 6.61
C MET A 96 -8.24 15.21 6.39
N LEU A 97 -7.59 14.99 5.24
CA LEU A 97 -6.33 15.67 4.88
C LEU A 97 -6.56 17.04 4.22
N SER A 98 -7.82 17.43 4.03
CA SER A 98 -8.22 18.67 3.35
C SER A 98 -9.23 19.49 4.15
N GLY A 99 -9.25 19.31 5.47
CA GLY A 99 -10.15 20.04 6.39
C GLY A 99 -11.59 19.50 6.44
N GLY A 100 -11.87 18.38 5.77
CA GLY A 100 -13.14 17.66 5.88
C GLY A 100 -13.23 16.80 7.14
N THR A 101 -14.44 16.32 7.44
CA THR A 101 -14.72 15.49 8.64
C THR A 101 -14.94 14.02 8.33
N ASN A 102 -15.08 13.65 7.05
CA ASN A 102 -15.32 12.26 6.65
C ASN A 102 -14.02 11.46 6.79
N ASP A 103 -14.11 10.28 7.41
CA ASP A 103 -13.01 9.34 7.62
C ASP A 103 -12.96 8.23 6.55
N TYR A 104 -13.55 8.51 5.39
CA TYR A 104 -13.55 7.68 4.20
C TYR A 104 -13.21 8.51 2.95
N MET A 105 -12.53 7.88 2.00
CA MET A 105 -12.20 8.50 0.72
C MET A 105 -13.47 8.81 -0.09
N GLU A 106 -13.47 9.96 -0.75
CA GLU A 106 -14.56 10.41 -1.64
C GLU A 106 -14.02 11.20 -2.83
N ARG A 107 -14.92 11.58 -3.74
CA ARG A 107 -14.56 12.36 -4.94
C ARG A 107 -14.03 13.73 -4.54
N GLU A 108 -13.05 14.21 -5.29
CA GLU A 108 -12.54 15.57 -5.16
C GLU A 108 -13.65 16.62 -5.41
N THR A 109 -13.72 17.63 -4.56
CA THR A 109 -14.65 18.76 -4.70
C THR A 109 -13.88 20.10 -4.75
N LEU A 110 -14.47 21.12 -5.38
CA LEU A 110 -13.80 22.40 -5.69
C LEU A 110 -13.39 23.27 -4.47
N HIS A 111 -13.69 22.85 -3.24
CA HIS A 111 -13.49 23.65 -2.02
C HIS A 111 -12.57 23.00 -0.98
N MET A 112 -11.79 21.99 -1.39
CA MET A 112 -10.94 21.22 -0.48
C MET A 112 -9.53 21.81 -0.40
N ASP A 113 -8.95 21.84 0.81
CA ASP A 113 -7.57 22.28 1.00
C ASP A 113 -6.58 21.22 0.49
N GLU A 114 -5.92 21.49 -0.63
CA GLU A 114 -4.99 20.57 -1.30
C GLU A 114 -3.58 20.56 -0.66
N LYS A 115 -3.39 21.22 0.48
CA LYS A 115 -2.06 21.45 1.05
C LYS A 115 -1.37 20.16 1.47
N ASP A 116 -2.12 19.21 2.02
CA ASP A 116 -1.58 18.05 2.73
C ASP A 116 -1.79 16.72 1.99
N GLN A 117 -2.32 16.74 0.77
CA GLN A 117 -2.40 15.56 -0.10
C GLN A 117 -2.29 15.91 -1.59
N ALA A 118 -2.04 14.90 -2.42
CA ALA A 118 -2.11 15.04 -3.87
C ALA A 118 -3.57 15.12 -4.35
N VAL A 119 -3.81 15.87 -5.42
CA VAL A 119 -5.11 16.01 -6.07
C VAL A 119 -5.05 15.59 -7.55
N ASN A 120 -6.19 15.43 -8.20
CA ASN A 120 -6.22 14.97 -9.58
C ASN A 120 -5.44 15.88 -10.52
N ALA A 121 -5.52 17.19 -10.29
CA ALA A 121 -4.84 18.22 -11.08
C ALA A 121 -3.32 18.05 -11.09
N ASP A 122 -2.72 17.50 -10.04
CA ASP A 122 -1.27 17.34 -9.97
C ASP A 122 -0.75 16.39 -11.04
N TYR A 123 -1.48 15.32 -11.33
CA TYR A 123 -1.06 14.32 -12.30
C TYR A 123 -1.36 14.71 -13.76
N ILE A 124 -2.29 15.65 -13.99
CA ILE A 124 -2.69 16.05 -15.35
C ILE A 124 -1.53 16.78 -16.05
N GLY A 125 -1.13 16.29 -17.23
CA GLY A 125 -0.05 16.89 -18.01
C GLY A 125 1.34 16.71 -17.39
N SER A 126 1.47 15.95 -16.30
CA SER A 126 2.75 15.71 -15.64
C SER A 126 3.65 14.74 -16.40
N GLY A 127 3.10 13.92 -17.29
CA GLY A 127 3.84 12.82 -17.93
C GLY A 127 4.08 11.62 -17.01
N TYR A 128 3.63 11.66 -15.75
CA TYR A 128 3.66 10.53 -14.81
C TYR A 128 2.30 9.85 -14.69
N ASP A 129 2.32 8.55 -14.44
CA ASP A 129 1.13 7.79 -14.06
C ASP A 129 0.81 7.94 -12.57
N ARG A 130 -0.46 7.74 -12.24
CA ARG A 130 -0.89 7.41 -10.88
C ARG A 130 -0.60 5.93 -10.63
N GLY A 131 0.64 5.63 -10.26
CA GLY A 131 1.08 4.26 -9.95
C GLY A 131 0.51 3.81 -8.61
N HIS A 132 -0.28 2.73 -8.62
CA HIS A 132 -0.89 2.18 -7.42
C HIS A 132 0.17 1.51 -6.53
N LEU A 133 0.05 1.64 -5.20
CA LEU A 133 0.82 0.82 -4.26
C LEU A 133 0.07 -0.47 -3.93
N ASN A 134 -1.21 -0.39 -3.55
CA ASN A 134 -2.12 -1.53 -3.52
C ASN A 134 -2.74 -1.71 -4.92
N PRO A 135 -2.33 -2.72 -5.72
CA PRO A 135 -2.75 -2.85 -7.10
C PRO A 135 -4.19 -3.35 -7.17
N ARG A 136 -5.00 -2.70 -8.01
CA ARG A 136 -6.42 -3.06 -8.22
C ARG A 136 -6.63 -4.56 -8.42
N PHE A 137 -5.75 -5.21 -9.19
CA PHE A 137 -5.93 -6.59 -9.62
C PHE A 137 -5.52 -7.64 -8.58
N PHE A 138 -5.03 -7.22 -7.42
CA PHE A 138 -4.82 -8.04 -6.23
C PHE A 138 -6.04 -8.07 -5.31
N GLN A 139 -7.05 -7.24 -5.58
CA GLN A 139 -8.26 -7.10 -4.78
C GLN A 139 -9.52 -7.58 -5.51
N THR A 140 -10.62 -7.77 -4.77
CA THR A 140 -11.96 -8.06 -5.31
C THR A 140 -13.05 -7.18 -4.66
N GLY A 141 -14.23 -7.08 -5.28
CA GLY A 141 -15.37 -6.31 -4.75
C GLY A 141 -15.05 -4.83 -4.51
N PHE A 142 -15.57 -4.29 -3.42
CA PHE A 142 -15.33 -2.90 -3.00
C PHE A 142 -13.86 -2.61 -2.67
N GLY A 143 -13.07 -3.61 -2.28
CA GLY A 143 -11.64 -3.46 -2.06
C GLY A 143 -10.88 -3.06 -3.34
N ARG A 144 -11.39 -3.41 -4.53
CA ARG A 144 -10.85 -2.91 -5.82
C ARG A 144 -11.13 -1.44 -6.04
N ASP A 145 -12.29 -0.97 -5.61
CA ASP A 145 -12.72 0.41 -5.82
C ASP A 145 -11.97 1.33 -4.85
N ALA A 146 -11.71 0.84 -3.64
CA ALA A 146 -10.91 1.52 -2.62
C ALA A 146 -9.45 1.74 -3.04
N THR A 147 -8.90 0.99 -4.01
CA THR A 147 -7.51 1.22 -4.45
C THR A 147 -7.34 2.54 -5.21
N PHE A 148 -8.42 3.14 -5.72
CA PHE A 148 -8.42 4.38 -6.49
C PHE A 148 -8.51 5.62 -5.59
N THR A 149 -7.58 5.75 -4.64
CA THR A 149 -7.37 6.98 -3.86
C THR A 149 -5.95 7.50 -4.09
N LEU A 150 -5.77 8.82 -4.11
CA LEU A 150 -4.46 9.44 -4.32
C LEU A 150 -3.51 9.22 -3.13
N THR A 151 -4.03 8.84 -1.96
CA THR A 151 -3.21 8.37 -0.84
C THR A 151 -2.68 6.95 -1.06
N ASN A 152 -3.14 6.21 -2.07
CA ASN A 152 -2.60 4.92 -2.49
C ASN A 152 -1.79 5.02 -3.80
N ALA A 153 -1.53 6.22 -4.30
CA ALA A 153 -0.82 6.43 -5.55
C ALA A 153 0.40 7.33 -5.40
N ALA A 154 1.44 7.01 -6.17
CA ALA A 154 2.61 7.87 -6.34
C ALA A 154 2.87 8.12 -7.85
N PRO A 155 3.54 9.22 -8.21
CA PRO A 155 3.99 9.44 -9.58
C PRO A 155 4.97 8.35 -10.02
N MET A 156 4.56 7.52 -10.97
CA MET A 156 5.45 6.51 -11.55
C MET A 156 5.71 6.80 -13.03
N ASP A 157 6.96 6.64 -13.46
CA ASP A 157 7.32 6.76 -14.87
C ASP A 157 6.44 5.80 -15.69
N PRO A 158 5.84 6.22 -16.83
CA PRO A 158 4.90 5.38 -17.56
C PRO A 158 5.49 4.05 -18.06
N CYS A 159 6.76 4.03 -18.49
CA CYS A 159 7.40 2.79 -18.91
C CYS A 159 7.67 1.88 -17.70
N PHE A 160 8.13 2.47 -16.60
CA PHE A 160 8.28 1.74 -15.34
C PHE A 160 6.95 1.14 -14.86
N ASN A 161 5.90 1.95 -14.74
CA ASN A 161 4.60 1.53 -14.20
C ASN A 161 3.89 0.49 -15.09
N ARG A 162 3.74 0.78 -16.39
CA ARG A 162 2.88 0.02 -17.29
C ARG A 162 3.53 -1.26 -17.83
N ILE A 163 4.87 -1.32 -17.82
CA ILE A 163 5.62 -2.44 -18.38
C ILE A 163 6.34 -3.17 -17.24
N HIS A 164 7.41 -2.58 -16.70
CA HIS A 164 8.29 -3.29 -15.78
C HIS A 164 7.63 -3.63 -14.45
N TRP A 165 7.00 -2.65 -13.81
CA TRP A 165 6.32 -2.85 -12.54
C TRP A 165 5.11 -3.77 -12.69
N TYR A 166 4.29 -3.54 -13.71
CA TYR A 166 3.15 -4.39 -14.04
C TYR A 166 3.54 -5.87 -14.25
N GLN A 167 4.63 -6.16 -14.97
CA GLN A 167 5.13 -7.53 -15.17
C GLN A 167 5.45 -8.22 -13.83
N TRP A 168 6.06 -7.49 -12.89
CA TRP A 168 6.40 -8.02 -11.57
C TRP A 168 5.16 -8.19 -10.68
N GLU A 169 4.21 -7.27 -10.72
CA GLU A 169 2.94 -7.44 -10.03
C GLU A 169 2.16 -8.65 -10.60
N ALA A 170 2.14 -8.83 -11.93
CA ALA A 170 1.50 -9.96 -12.59
C ALA A 170 2.19 -11.30 -12.24
N ALA A 171 3.52 -11.34 -12.22
CA ALA A 171 4.29 -12.50 -11.78
C ALA A 171 4.03 -12.82 -10.30
N THR A 172 3.97 -11.80 -9.43
CA THR A 172 3.62 -11.95 -8.01
C THR A 172 2.24 -12.56 -7.84
N LYS A 173 1.23 -12.06 -8.56
CA LYS A 173 -0.11 -12.64 -8.54
C LYS A 173 -0.10 -14.13 -8.92
N LYS A 174 0.50 -14.48 -10.06
CA LYS A 174 0.59 -15.87 -10.53
C LYS A 174 1.32 -16.77 -9.52
N PHE A 175 2.41 -16.28 -8.93
CA PHE A 175 3.17 -17.01 -7.92
C PHE A 175 2.32 -17.30 -6.68
N LEU A 176 1.62 -16.30 -6.16
CA LEU A 176 0.77 -16.44 -4.97
C LEU A 176 -0.45 -17.34 -5.22
N GLU A 177 -1.07 -17.28 -6.40
CA GLU A 177 -2.16 -18.20 -6.81
C GLU A 177 -1.65 -19.65 -6.91
N LYS A 178 -0.45 -19.85 -7.48
CA LYS A 178 0.20 -21.16 -7.54
C LYS A 178 0.52 -21.71 -6.16
N LEU A 179 1.04 -20.87 -5.24
CA LEU A 179 1.29 -21.26 -3.85
C LEU A 179 0.00 -21.64 -3.13
N THR A 180 -1.08 -20.86 -3.31
CA THR A 180 -2.39 -21.16 -2.74
C THR A 180 -2.88 -22.54 -3.17
N THR A 181 -2.84 -22.79 -4.49
CA THR A 181 -3.26 -24.09 -5.07
C THR A 181 -2.39 -25.23 -4.53
N LYS A 182 -1.08 -25.03 -4.44
CA LYS A 182 -0.14 -26.01 -3.89
C LYS A 182 -0.48 -26.35 -2.44
N TYR A 183 -0.69 -25.34 -1.60
CA TYR A 183 -0.97 -25.55 -0.17
C TYR A 183 -2.36 -26.15 0.09
N GLN A 184 -3.38 -25.75 -0.67
CA GLN A 184 -4.70 -26.39 -0.61
C GLN A 184 -4.60 -27.88 -0.98
N LYS A 185 -3.85 -28.22 -2.03
CA LYS A 185 -3.61 -29.62 -2.43
C LYS A 185 -2.86 -30.42 -1.36
N GLU A 186 -1.81 -29.85 -0.76
CA GLU A 186 -1.07 -30.47 0.35
C GLU A 186 -2.00 -30.83 1.52
N LEU A 187 -2.98 -29.98 1.81
CA LEU A 187 -3.93 -30.14 2.92
C LEU A 187 -5.26 -30.80 2.50
N LYS A 188 -5.41 -31.19 1.23
CA LYS A 188 -6.64 -31.77 0.65
C LYS A 188 -7.88 -30.86 0.79
N LEU A 189 -7.68 -29.55 0.81
CA LEU A 189 -8.75 -28.54 0.81
C LEU A 189 -9.30 -28.35 -0.60
N LYS A 190 -10.60 -28.08 -0.72
CA LYS A 190 -11.21 -27.64 -1.98
C LYS A 190 -10.83 -26.20 -2.27
N VAL A 191 -10.84 -25.84 -3.57
CA VAL A 191 -10.60 -24.46 -4.02
C VAL A 191 -11.61 -23.46 -3.42
N THR A 192 -12.81 -23.93 -3.07
CA THR A 192 -13.87 -23.11 -2.45
C THR A 192 -13.68 -22.88 -0.95
N GLU A 193 -12.74 -23.59 -0.32
CA GLU A 193 -12.41 -23.40 1.10
C GLU A 193 -11.37 -22.29 1.26
N ASP A 194 -11.36 -21.67 2.45
CA ASP A 194 -10.43 -20.59 2.75
C ASP A 194 -8.97 -21.01 2.51
N PRO A 195 -8.13 -20.13 1.94
CA PRO A 195 -6.72 -20.41 1.76
C PRO A 195 -6.05 -20.79 3.09
N PRO A 196 -5.19 -21.83 3.14
CA PRO A 196 -4.49 -22.25 4.36
C PRO A 196 -3.33 -21.33 4.77
N GLN A 197 -3.33 -20.10 4.25
CA GLN A 197 -2.33 -19.09 4.51
C GLN A 197 -2.95 -17.69 4.40
N LYS A 198 -2.36 -16.74 5.09
CA LYS A 198 -2.59 -15.31 4.85
C LYS A 198 -1.37 -14.73 4.13
N VAL A 199 -1.60 -13.86 3.16
CA VAL A 199 -0.52 -13.16 2.45
C VAL A 199 -0.61 -11.67 2.79
N PHE A 200 0.41 -11.17 3.48
CA PHE A 200 0.60 -9.77 3.83
C PHE A 200 1.53 -9.16 2.79
N ILE A 201 1.14 -8.04 2.20
CA ILE A 201 1.92 -7.34 1.19
C ILE A 201 2.05 -5.89 1.63
N ILE A 202 3.27 -5.36 1.55
CA ILE A 202 3.56 -3.96 1.78
C ILE A 202 4.28 -3.45 0.54
N THR A 203 3.66 -2.53 -0.18
CA THR A 203 4.29 -1.81 -1.29
C THR A 203 4.54 -0.40 -0.84
N GLY A 204 5.71 0.13 -1.14
CA GLY A 204 6.10 1.46 -0.72
C GLY A 204 6.98 2.19 -1.70
N THR A 205 7.26 3.44 -1.36
CA THR A 205 8.04 4.35 -2.19
C THR A 205 9.10 5.05 -1.35
N VAL A 206 10.25 5.32 -1.94
CA VAL A 206 11.28 6.18 -1.34
C VAL A 206 11.20 7.54 -2.02
N PRO A 207 10.84 8.62 -1.30
CA PRO A 207 10.84 9.97 -1.86
C PRO A 207 12.24 10.37 -2.34
N GLN A 208 12.32 11.06 -3.49
CA GLN A 208 13.59 11.62 -3.95
C GLN A 208 14.05 12.75 -3.01
N LYS A 209 15.37 12.83 -2.74
CA LYS A 209 15.97 13.78 -1.77
C LYS A 209 15.88 15.25 -2.22
N ASP A 210 15.94 15.51 -3.51
CA ASP A 210 15.93 16.87 -4.08
C ASP A 210 14.56 17.19 -4.69
N GLU A 211 13.71 17.80 -3.84
CA GLU A 211 12.54 18.67 -4.07
C GLU A 211 11.53 18.40 -5.21
N ARG A 212 10.31 18.88 -4.97
CA ARG A 212 9.14 18.89 -5.88
C ARG A 212 9.44 19.72 -7.14
N MET A 213 10.16 19.14 -8.10
CA MET A 213 10.53 19.79 -9.35
C MET A 213 9.42 19.67 -10.40
N PRO A 214 9.37 20.58 -11.39
CA PRO A 214 8.54 20.37 -12.57
C PRO A 214 8.77 18.96 -13.15
N PRO A 215 7.70 18.30 -13.60
CA PRO A 215 6.36 18.85 -13.80
C PRO A 215 5.48 18.82 -12.55
N LEU A 216 5.85 18.08 -11.50
CA LEU A 216 5.07 17.92 -10.27
C LEU A 216 5.57 18.87 -9.18
N LYS A 217 5.15 20.14 -9.26
CA LYS A 217 5.56 21.22 -8.34
C LYS A 217 5.18 20.99 -6.87
N ARG A 218 4.22 20.09 -6.59
CA ARG A 218 3.75 19.81 -5.22
C ARG A 218 3.83 18.36 -4.77
N VAL A 219 3.90 17.40 -5.70
CA VAL A 219 3.98 15.97 -5.39
C VAL A 219 5.41 15.50 -5.66
N THR A 220 6.02 14.83 -4.70
CA THR A 220 7.38 14.32 -4.86
C THR A 220 7.35 13.09 -5.76
N ILE A 221 8.28 13.03 -6.73
CA ILE A 221 8.50 11.82 -7.51
C ILE A 221 9.35 10.86 -6.64
N PRO A 222 8.91 9.62 -6.39
CA PRO A 222 9.73 8.67 -5.67
C PRO A 222 10.92 8.23 -6.53
N SER A 223 12.09 8.09 -5.92
CA SER A 223 13.28 7.55 -6.59
C SER A 223 13.22 6.03 -6.74
N VAL A 224 12.54 5.34 -5.82
CA VAL A 224 12.44 3.88 -5.77
C VAL A 224 11.02 3.48 -5.40
N VAL A 225 10.55 2.40 -6.01
CA VAL A 225 9.33 1.67 -5.62
C VAL A 225 9.74 0.25 -5.20
N TRP A 226 9.12 -0.26 -4.13
CA TRP A 226 9.45 -1.56 -3.56
C TRP A 226 8.20 -2.29 -3.08
N THR A 227 8.22 -3.63 -3.13
CA THR A 227 7.17 -4.49 -2.59
C THR A 227 7.81 -5.58 -1.75
N ALA A 228 7.29 -5.77 -0.54
CA ALA A 228 7.63 -6.86 0.36
C ALA A 228 6.41 -7.77 0.55
N VAL A 229 6.62 -9.08 0.47
CA VAL A 229 5.57 -10.10 0.54
C VAL A 229 5.90 -11.08 1.67
N CYS A 230 4.91 -11.34 2.52
CA CYS A 230 4.96 -12.31 3.60
C CYS A 230 3.79 -13.30 3.45
N VAL A 231 4.11 -14.56 3.19
CA VAL A 231 3.14 -15.66 3.10
C VAL A 231 3.17 -16.44 4.41
N HIS A 232 2.20 -16.18 5.28
CA HIS A 232 2.08 -16.81 6.58
C HIS A 232 1.15 -18.03 6.53
N ARG A 233 1.71 -19.23 6.72
CA ARG A 233 0.94 -20.48 6.77
C ARG A 233 0.39 -20.71 8.18
N PHE A 234 -0.93 -20.89 8.32
CA PHE A 234 -1.58 -21.00 9.63
C PHE A 234 -1.20 -22.26 10.42
N THR A 235 -1.05 -23.39 9.73
CA THR A 235 -0.82 -24.71 10.36
C THR A 235 0.61 -25.22 10.19
N ALA A 236 1.47 -24.42 9.56
CA ALA A 236 2.87 -24.76 9.30
C ALA A 236 3.71 -23.47 9.24
N GLU A 237 3.75 -22.71 10.34
CA GLU A 237 4.40 -21.40 10.39
C GLU A 237 5.88 -21.48 9.99
N GLU A 238 6.57 -22.59 10.30
CA GLU A 238 7.95 -22.89 9.88
C GLU A 238 8.11 -23.07 8.36
N LYS A 239 6.97 -23.21 7.66
CA LYS A 239 6.87 -23.24 6.19
C LYS A 239 6.38 -21.94 5.58
N SER A 240 6.19 -20.88 6.38
CA SER A 240 6.01 -19.52 5.87
C SER A 240 7.24 -19.09 5.06
N LEU A 241 7.06 -18.10 4.21
CA LEU A 241 8.12 -17.53 3.38
C LEU A 241 7.90 -16.05 3.16
N SER A 242 8.97 -15.36 2.83
CA SER A 242 8.95 -13.96 2.43
C SER A 242 9.96 -13.66 1.34
N PHE A 243 9.70 -12.57 0.64
CA PHE A 243 10.60 -12.00 -0.36
C PHE A 243 10.23 -10.55 -0.61
N GLY A 244 11.13 -9.78 -1.18
CA GLY A 244 10.82 -8.46 -1.70
C GLY A 244 11.42 -8.23 -3.07
N TYR A 245 10.94 -7.20 -3.75
CA TYR A 245 11.58 -6.67 -4.94
C TYR A 245 11.49 -5.14 -4.97
N MET A 246 12.47 -4.48 -5.58
CA MET A 246 12.49 -3.03 -5.72
C MET A 246 13.15 -2.58 -7.01
N GLY A 247 12.79 -1.38 -7.46
CA GLY A 247 13.27 -0.80 -8.70
C GLY A 247 13.31 0.73 -8.66
N ALA A 248 14.25 1.33 -9.38
CA ALA A 248 14.26 2.76 -9.60
C ALA A 248 13.07 3.19 -10.47
N ASN A 249 12.44 4.31 -10.13
CA ASN A 249 11.27 4.82 -10.84
C ASN A 249 11.67 5.54 -12.15
N ARG A 250 12.10 4.76 -13.16
CA ARG A 250 12.57 5.25 -14.46
C ARG A 250 12.36 4.21 -15.56
N ALA A 251 12.30 4.68 -16.81
CA ALA A 251 12.00 3.84 -17.97
C ALA A 251 13.00 2.69 -18.23
N ASP A 252 14.28 2.85 -17.90
CA ASP A 252 15.36 1.86 -18.14
C ASP A 252 15.71 1.03 -16.89
N ASN A 253 14.76 0.90 -15.96
CA ASN A 253 15.03 0.26 -14.69
C ASN A 253 15.12 -1.27 -14.78
N PHE A 254 15.97 -1.84 -13.90
CA PHE A 254 15.98 -3.26 -13.58
C PHE A 254 15.40 -3.46 -12.17
N ILE A 255 14.37 -4.28 -12.05
CA ILE A 255 13.79 -4.64 -10.77
C ILE A 255 14.58 -5.84 -10.21
N HIS A 256 14.97 -5.74 -8.95
CA HIS A 256 15.76 -6.76 -8.27
C HIS A 256 14.92 -7.41 -7.17
N MET A 257 14.83 -8.75 -7.23
CA MET A 257 14.27 -9.56 -6.15
C MET A 257 15.34 -9.84 -5.11
N MET A 258 14.99 -9.78 -3.82
CA MET A 258 15.90 -9.97 -2.70
C MET A 258 15.17 -10.51 -1.46
N SER A 259 15.94 -10.93 -0.45
CA SER A 259 15.39 -11.30 0.85
C SER A 259 14.88 -10.07 1.60
N ILE A 260 14.01 -10.25 2.61
CA ILE A 260 13.54 -9.12 3.43
C ILE A 260 14.71 -8.43 4.17
N PRO A 261 15.66 -9.15 4.80
CA PRO A 261 16.84 -8.50 5.40
C PRO A 261 17.68 -7.68 4.42
N ASP A 262 17.88 -8.16 3.19
CA ASP A 262 18.64 -7.42 2.17
C ASP A 262 17.88 -6.15 1.75
N MET A 263 16.56 -6.25 1.55
CA MET A 263 15.70 -5.11 1.26
C MET A 263 15.72 -4.08 2.39
N GLU A 264 15.60 -4.51 3.65
CA GLU A 264 15.70 -3.64 4.83
C GLU A 264 17.07 -2.93 4.87
N GLY A 265 18.15 -3.62 4.49
CA GLY A 265 19.48 -3.04 4.34
C GLY A 265 19.57 -1.96 3.26
N GLU A 266 19.00 -2.19 2.07
CA GLU A 266 18.96 -1.20 1.00
C GLU A 266 18.08 0.01 1.36
N LEU A 267 16.88 -0.24 1.91
CA LEU A 267 15.99 0.84 2.35
C LEU A 267 16.59 1.64 3.50
N THR A 268 17.33 1.02 4.42
CA THR A 268 18.04 1.72 5.50
C THR A 268 19.04 2.74 4.94
N LYS A 269 19.77 2.40 3.87
CA LYS A 269 20.69 3.34 3.20
C LYS A 269 19.94 4.50 2.54
N LEU A 270 18.77 4.22 1.96
CA LEU A 270 17.98 5.20 1.23
C LEU A 270 17.28 6.19 2.17
N TYR A 271 16.65 5.70 3.24
CA TYR A 271 15.97 6.51 4.25
C TYR A 271 16.93 7.15 5.27
N GLY A 272 18.11 6.57 5.48
CA GLY A 272 19.08 7.05 6.48
C GLY A 272 18.78 6.63 7.91
N THR A 273 17.81 5.74 8.09
CA THR A 273 17.27 5.24 9.37
C THR A 273 17.08 3.73 9.27
N ALA A 274 17.25 3.01 10.38
CA ALA A 274 17.11 1.56 10.38
C ALA A 274 15.66 1.15 10.05
N ILE A 275 15.49 0.39 8.96
CA ILE A 275 14.19 -0.09 8.49
C ILE A 275 13.93 -1.51 9.00
N LYS A 276 12.69 -1.76 9.45
CA LYS A 276 12.16 -3.11 9.68
C LYS A 276 10.78 -3.20 9.04
N ILE A 277 10.57 -4.11 8.10
CA ILE A 277 9.30 -4.27 7.36
C ILE A 277 8.40 -5.29 8.02
N PHE A 278 8.94 -6.48 8.33
CA PHE A 278 8.18 -7.57 8.94
C PHE A 278 8.85 -8.03 10.22
N LYS A 279 8.03 -8.31 11.24
CA LYS A 279 8.51 -9.04 12.42
C LYS A 279 9.13 -10.38 12.00
N ASP A 280 10.29 -10.70 12.56
CA ASP A 280 11.03 -11.96 12.28
C ASP A 280 11.30 -12.19 10.78
N ASP A 281 11.37 -11.12 9.98
CA ASP A 281 11.60 -11.13 8.52
C ASP A 281 10.58 -11.93 7.71
N CYS A 282 9.49 -12.37 8.36
CA CYS A 282 8.55 -13.36 7.84
C CYS A 282 9.25 -14.58 7.18
N ARG A 283 10.29 -15.12 7.84
CA ARG A 283 10.96 -16.37 7.41
C ARG A 283 11.65 -16.31 6.05
N SER A 284 12.57 -15.35 5.90
CA SER A 284 13.38 -15.16 4.68
C SER A 284 14.42 -16.27 4.41
N GLU A 285 14.58 -17.27 5.29
CA GLU A 285 15.60 -18.32 5.13
C GLU A 285 15.40 -19.16 3.85
N LYS A 286 14.18 -19.14 3.29
CA LYS A 286 13.81 -19.88 2.06
C LYS A 286 13.91 -19.04 0.79
N PHE A 287 14.45 -17.83 0.87
CA PHE A 287 14.47 -16.87 -0.24
C PHE A 287 15.04 -17.47 -1.54
N LYS A 288 16.14 -18.23 -1.51
CA LYS A 288 16.76 -18.78 -2.74
C LYS A 288 15.80 -19.68 -3.52
N THR A 289 15.09 -20.59 -2.84
CA THR A 289 14.10 -21.46 -3.47
C THR A 289 12.90 -20.67 -4.00
N VAL A 290 12.46 -19.66 -3.24
CA VAL A 290 11.39 -18.74 -3.68
C VAL A 290 11.80 -17.99 -4.94
N GLN A 291 13.02 -17.47 -4.98
CA GLN A 291 13.57 -16.72 -6.11
C GLN A 291 13.63 -17.57 -7.37
N GLU A 292 14.11 -18.82 -7.29
CA GLU A 292 14.15 -19.73 -8.43
C GLU A 292 12.76 -19.98 -9.03
N GLU A 293 11.77 -20.33 -8.19
CA GLU A 293 10.40 -20.55 -8.65
C GLU A 293 9.74 -19.27 -9.20
N TYR A 294 9.99 -18.13 -8.57
CA TYR A 294 9.45 -16.83 -8.98
C TYR A 294 10.01 -16.39 -10.34
N MET A 295 11.32 -16.49 -10.53
CA MET A 295 11.97 -16.06 -11.78
C MET A 295 11.57 -16.92 -12.98
N ASP A 296 11.22 -18.20 -12.77
CA ASP A 296 10.61 -19.04 -13.83
C ASP A 296 9.22 -18.50 -14.26
N ILE A 297 8.42 -18.01 -13.32
CA ILE A 297 7.10 -17.42 -13.60
C ILE A 297 7.24 -16.05 -14.28
N LEU A 298 8.19 -15.23 -13.84
CA LEU A 298 8.45 -13.92 -14.42
C LEU A 298 8.81 -14.04 -15.90
N LYS A 299 9.77 -14.92 -16.25
CA LYS A 299 10.17 -15.18 -17.65
C LYS A 299 9.01 -15.62 -18.54
N LYS A 300 8.06 -16.39 -18.01
CA LYS A 300 6.87 -16.84 -18.76
C LYS A 300 5.83 -15.72 -18.93
N THR A 301 5.83 -14.75 -18.03
CA THR A 301 4.95 -13.59 -18.11
C THR A 301 5.44 -12.61 -19.17
N ASP A 302 6.75 -12.52 -19.40
CA ASP A 302 7.33 -11.71 -20.48
C ASP A 302 6.94 -12.20 -21.90
N THR A 303 6.65 -13.50 -22.07
CA THR A 303 6.41 -14.11 -23.39
C THR A 303 4.96 -14.08 -23.90
N HIS A 304 4.04 -13.37 -23.24
CA HIS A 304 2.61 -13.40 -23.57
C HIS A 304 2.03 -12.05 -24.03
N ASP A 305 2.87 -11.03 -24.21
CA ASP A 305 2.47 -9.70 -24.70
C ASP A 305 3.07 -9.36 -26.10
N ASP A 306 3.59 -10.35 -26.83
CA ASP A 306 3.99 -10.24 -28.26
C ASP A 306 2.97 -10.88 -29.21
#